data_AF-A0A5M9IXM1-F1
#
_entry.id   AF-A0A5M9IXM1-F1
#
_cell.length_a   1.000
_cell.length_b   1.000
_cell.length_c   1.000
_cell.angle_alpha   90.00
_cell.angle_beta   90.00
_cell.angle_gamma   90.00
#
_symmetry.space_group_name_H-M   'P 1'
#
loop_
_entity.id
_entity.type
_entity.pdbx_description
1 polymer ?
#
loop_
_entity_poly.entity_id
_entity_poly.type
_entity_poly.pdbx_seq_one_letter_code
_entity_poly.pdbx_strand_id
1 'polypeptide(L)' 'MKRAEIKRRPLSDIVLASLEPDIKEYREQDGNGLYFRVKADG' A
#
# COMPACT_ATOMS: atom_id res chain seq x y z
N MET A 1 -8.05 0.64 -3.39
CA MET A 1 -7.36 -0.56 -3.91
C MET A 1 -6.90 -1.37 -2.72
N LYS A 2 -7.40 -2.60 -2.60
CA LYS A 2 -7.04 -3.49 -1.49
C LYS A 2 -5.69 -4.15 -1.75
N ARG A 3 -4.91 -4.43 -0.70
CA ARG A 3 -3.57 -5.07 -0.84
C ARG A 3 -3.56 -6.34 -1.68
N ALA A 4 -4.64 -7.12 -1.62
CA ALA A 4 -4.79 -8.37 -2.34
C ALA A 4 -4.81 -8.19 -3.87
N GLU A 5 -5.06 -6.97 -4.34
CA GLU A 5 -5.16 -6.63 -5.75
C GLU A 5 -3.82 -6.17 -6.35
N ILE A 6 -2.81 -5.92 -5.50
CA ILE A 6 -1.49 -5.46 -5.91
C ILE A 6 -0.67 -6.65 -6.43
N LYS A 7 -0.53 -6.73 -7.76
CA LYS A 7 0.18 -7.84 -8.44
C LYS A 7 1.62 -7.53 -8.84
N ARG A 8 2.04 -6.26 -8.79
CA ARG A 8 3.35 -5.82 -9.28
C ARG A 8 4.02 -4.84 -8.33
N ARG A 9 5.35 -4.89 -8.31
CA ARG A 9 6.26 -4.08 -7.49
C ARG A 9 7.48 -3.67 -8.35
N PRO A 10 8.08 -2.48 -8.17
CA PRO A 10 7.66 -1.42 -7.24
C PRO A 10 6.27 -0.84 -7.57
N LEU A 11 5.60 -0.31 -6.56
CA LEU A 11 4.28 0.29 -6.66
C LEU A 11 4.36 1.54 -7.53
N SER A 12 3.41 1.70 -8.42
CA SER A 12 3.29 2.95 -9.18
C SER A 12 2.61 4.03 -8.33
N ASP A 13 2.81 5.29 -8.71
CA ASP A 13 2.16 6.44 -8.05
C ASP A 13 0.64 6.31 -8.03
N ILE A 14 0.05 5.73 -9.07
CA ILE A 14 -1.40 5.47 -9.14
C ILE A 14 -1.83 4.46 -8.07
N VAL A 15 -1.06 3.39 -7.87
CA VAL A 15 -1.36 2.38 -6.84
C VAL A 15 -1.24 3.00 -5.46
N LEU A 16 -0.18 3.77 -5.21
CA LEU A 16 0.03 4.47 -3.94
C LEU A 16 -1.10 5.44 -3.62
N ALA A 17 -1.53 6.26 -4.59
CA ALA A 17 -2.65 7.18 -4.42
C ALA A 17 -4.01 6.47 -4.25
N SER A 18 -4.11 5.22 -4.68
CA SER A 18 -5.33 4.42 -4.60
C SER A 18 -5.37 3.50 -3.38
N LEU A 19 -4.36 3.53 -2.50
CA LEU A 19 -4.37 2.73 -1.28
C LEU A 19 -5.48 3.20 -0.35
N GLU A 20 -6.37 2.27 0.01
CA GLU A 20 -7.47 2.57 0.91
C GLU A 20 -7.05 2.29 2.36
N PRO A 21 -7.39 3.19 3.30
CA PRO A 21 -7.22 2.90 4.72
C PRO A 21 -8.06 1.69 5.13
N ASP A 22 -7.51 0.89 6.04
CA ASP A 22 -8.20 -0.23 6.67
C ASP A 22 -8.35 0.05 8.17
N ILE A 23 -9.25 -0.64 8.87
CA ILE A 23 -9.52 -0.47 10.31
C ILE A 23 -8.23 -0.64 11.13
N LYS A 24 -7.32 -1.50 10.65
CA LYS A 24 -5.99 -1.70 11.22
C LYS A 24 -4.94 -1.15 10.28
N GLU A 25 -3.92 -0.48 10.84
CA GLU A 25 -2.76 -0.07 10.06
C GLU A 25 -2.13 -1.28 9.34
N TYR A 26 -1.69 -1.06 8.11
CA TYR A 26 -1.00 -2.09 7.35
C TYR A 26 0.22 -1.51 6.62
N ARG A 27 1.10 -2.42 6.19
CA ARG A 27 2.32 -2.10 5.48
C ARG A 27 2.30 -2.79 4.14
N GLU A 28 2.47 -2.02 3.06
CA GLU A 28 2.64 -2.57 1.73
C GLU A 28 4.07 -2.50 1.24
N GLN A 29 4.54 -3.66 0.79
CA GLN A 29 5.90 -3.82 0.32
C GLN A 29 6.04 -3.20 -1.07
N ASP A 30 7.04 -2.35 -1.22
CA ASP A 30 7.41 -1.76 -2.49
C ASP A 30 8.59 -2.48 -3.14
N GLY A 31 9.56 -2.94 -2.34
CA GLY A 31 10.75 -3.66 -2.82
C GLY A 31 11.99 -3.29 -2.01
N ASN A 32 13.07 -4.08 -2.07
CA ASN A 32 14.33 -3.79 -1.36
C ASN A 32 14.19 -3.43 0.14
N GLY A 33 13.22 -4.03 0.83
CA GLY A 33 12.92 -3.72 2.23
C GLY A 33 12.19 -2.38 2.47
N LEU A 34 11.80 -1.67 1.41
CA LEU A 34 10.92 -0.52 1.47
C LEU A 34 9.47 -0.96 1.63
N TYR A 35 8.78 -0.32 2.57
CA TYR A 35 7.37 -0.51 2.82
C TYR A 35 6.68 0.85 2.99
N PHE A 36 5.48 0.97 2.44
CA PHE A 36 4.56 2.08 2.71
C PHE A 36 3.62 1.70 3.83
N ARG A 37 3.47 2.57 4.82
CA ARG A 37 2.50 2.37 5.90
C ARG A 37 1.24 3.15 5.58
N VAL A 38 0.11 2.44 5.53
CA VAL A 38 -1.22 3.04 5.40
C VAL A 38 -1.89 2.98 6.75
N LYS A 39 -2.25 4.15 7.27
CA LYS A 39 -2.99 4.28 8.52
C LYS A 39 -4.48 4.44 8.25
N ALA A 40 -5.30 4.16 9.25
CA ALA A 40 -6.74 4.39 9.19
C ALA A 40 -7.12 5.89 9.10
N ASP A 41 -6.24 6.79 9.55
CA ASP A 41 -6.54 8.20 9.81
C ASP A 41 -5.99 9.20 8.76
N GLY A 42 -5.23 8.73 7.76
CA GLY A 42 -4.66 9.57 6.69
C GLY A 42 -3.32 10.19 7.05
#